data_AF-A0A7L6N410-F1
#
_entry.id   AF-A0A7L6N410-F1
#
_cell.length_a   1.000
_cell.length_b   1.000
_cell.length_c   1.000
_cell.angle_alpha   90.00
_cell.angle_beta   90.00
_cell.angle_gamma   90.00
#
_symmetry.space_group_name_H-M   'P 1'
#
loop_
_entity.id
_entity.type
_entity.pdbx_description
1 polymer ?
#
loop_
_entity_poly.entity_id
_entity_poly.type
_entity_poly.pdbx_seq_one_letter_code
_entity_poly.pdbx_strand_id
1 'polypeptide(L)'
;MNKIVSVISKHPIYVILFMVFTLLILIIGITSISLSTGNSTMVKEDTKTYRDNLAYENEFGGETIILHLEPNGDLLTLNVIELFNDLEEDLSSLEGVFSYQSPATLVKNMTQNQYVQFQEGIKEIGLGLGELGLLLTQQADLVNQLDPVVLETASSELQNALGLLSTGQGQLSDSLVRLESGFTSLNDILLLLQNALENEGDIQKANQLSQVITEMNTLIAGLENIQDLPLQSIHALDAMAFQLDQLFTQLLNDLDEIQGFIGQLNVLSANLQTMSETLLMIESYSDSFYAGIPRTEDTLENLLYDNKVRRSIFDVFIIEEKYVMMQVTLEGQVSKEEKQSIVDAIELRIEDNDFSGQYLLSGKSVLDLSIQNSMMSSMQKMLMLSVSVMILIMLITFKVRWRILPLVTVMIAVIMTVGTMGYLSIPITMVSMAVFPILIGLGIDYAIQFQNRYHLAMEEDNE
;
A
#
# COMPACT_ATOMS: atom_id res chain seq x y z
N MET A 1 -28.65 -57.67 -28.53
CA MET A 1 -27.38 -57.59 -29.29
C MET A 1 -27.60 -57.44 -30.80
N ASN A 2 -28.49 -58.21 -31.44
CA ASN A 2 -28.69 -58.19 -32.91
C ASN A 2 -29.12 -56.85 -33.54
N LYS A 3 -29.85 -55.98 -32.82
CA LYS A 3 -30.29 -54.67 -33.37
C LYS A 3 -29.12 -53.70 -33.60
N ILE A 4 -28.21 -53.59 -32.62
CA ILE A 4 -27.04 -52.70 -32.70
C ILE A 4 -26.12 -53.13 -33.85
N VAL A 5 -25.84 -54.43 -33.93
CA VAL A 5 -25.03 -55.00 -35.02
C VAL A 5 -25.67 -54.73 -36.38
N SER A 6 -26.99 -54.88 -36.51
CA SER A 6 -27.68 -54.62 -37.79
C SER A 6 -27.65 -53.16 -38.23
N VAL A 7 -27.63 -52.22 -37.28
CA VAL A 7 -27.54 -50.78 -37.58
C VAL A 7 -26.13 -50.42 -38.04
N ILE A 8 -25.11 -50.92 -37.35
CA ILE A 8 -23.70 -50.70 -37.69
C ILE A 8 -23.39 -51.29 -39.08
N SER A 9 -23.87 -52.50 -39.37
CA SER A 9 -23.61 -53.16 -40.65
C SER A 9 -24.36 -52.52 -41.83
N LYS A 10 -25.55 -51.96 -41.60
CA LYS A 10 -26.35 -51.32 -42.67
C LYS A 10 -25.95 -49.89 -42.98
N HIS A 11 -25.45 -49.14 -41.98
CA HIS A 11 -25.15 -47.72 -42.12
C HIS A 11 -23.76 -47.34 -41.56
N PRO A 12 -22.65 -47.95 -42.02
CA PRO A 12 -21.33 -47.76 -41.43
C PRO A 12 -20.82 -46.31 -41.52
N ILE A 13 -21.07 -45.62 -42.64
CA ILE A 13 -20.63 -44.23 -42.85
C ILE A 13 -21.30 -43.28 -41.85
N TYR A 14 -22.61 -43.43 -41.62
CA TYR A 14 -23.34 -42.58 -40.66
C TYR A 14 -22.88 -42.80 -39.22
N VAL A 15 -22.51 -44.04 -38.86
CA VAL A 15 -21.96 -44.35 -37.53
C VAL A 15 -20.59 -43.68 -37.33
N ILE A 16 -19.71 -43.73 -38.34
CA ILE A 16 -18.41 -43.05 -38.28
C ILE A 16 -18.59 -41.54 -38.18
N LEU A 17 -19.47 -40.96 -39.00
CA LEU A 17 -19.73 -39.52 -39.00
C LEU A 17 -20.27 -39.07 -37.63
N PHE A 18 -21.19 -39.84 -37.04
CA PHE A 18 -21.70 -39.58 -35.69
C PHE A 18 -20.59 -39.66 -34.62
N MET A 19 -19.69 -40.65 -34.71
CA MET A 19 -18.55 -40.78 -33.79
C MET A 19 -17.58 -39.60 -33.92
N VAL A 20 -17.23 -39.19 -35.14
CA VAL A 20 -16.37 -38.03 -35.41
C VAL A 20 -17.03 -36.75 -34.90
N PHE A 21 -18.33 -36.57 -35.15
CA PHE A 21 -19.09 -35.44 -34.64
C PHE A 21 -19.08 -35.39 -33.11
N THR A 22 -19.30 -36.52 -32.44
CA THR A 22 -19.23 -36.64 -30.97
C THR A 22 -17.83 -36.31 -30.46
N LEU A 23 -16.78 -36.77 -31.15
CA LEU A 23 -15.40 -36.48 -30.80
C LEU A 23 -15.09 -34.98 -30.91
N LEU A 24 -15.56 -34.30 -31.97
CA LEU A 24 -15.39 -32.86 -32.14
C LEU A 24 -16.06 -32.06 -31.02
N ILE A 25 -17.26 -32.46 -30.60
CA ILE A 25 -17.94 -31.86 -29.43
C ILE A 25 -17.09 -32.06 -28.18
N LEU A 26 -16.60 -33.28 -27.93
CA LEU A 26 -15.82 -33.57 -26.73
C LEU A 26 -14.47 -32.84 -26.71
N ILE A 27 -13.85 -32.58 -27.86
CA ILE A 27 -12.66 -31.74 -27.96
C ILE A 27 -12.93 -30.31 -27.47
N ILE A 28 -14.12 -29.75 -27.74
CA ILE A 28 -14.53 -28.45 -27.19
C ILE A 28 -14.63 -28.53 -25.66
N GLY A 29 -15.14 -29.64 -25.12
CA GLY A 29 -15.16 -29.87 -23.68
C GLY A 29 -13.76 -29.84 -23.03
N ILE A 30 -12.69 -30.20 -23.77
CA ILE A 30 -11.32 -30.13 -23.23
C ILE A 30 -10.93 -28.70 -22.87
N THR A 31 -11.41 -27.69 -23.61
CA THR A 31 -11.05 -26.29 -23.34
C THR A 31 -11.73 -25.73 -22.10
N SER A 32 -12.78 -26.38 -21.57
CA SER A 32 -13.47 -25.97 -20.34
C SER A 32 -12.94 -26.66 -19.08
N ILE A 33 -11.82 -27.37 -19.19
CA ILE A 33 -11.21 -28.05 -18.05
C ILE A 33 -10.51 -27.05 -17.15
N SER A 34 -10.88 -27.09 -15.88
CA SER A 34 -10.17 -26.41 -14.80
C SER A 34 -9.22 -27.37 -14.09
N LEU A 35 -8.09 -26.84 -13.64
CA LEU A 35 -7.21 -27.49 -12.68
C LEU A 35 -7.60 -27.01 -11.29
N SER A 36 -7.66 -27.91 -10.32
CA SER A 36 -7.93 -27.51 -8.93
C SER A 36 -6.87 -28.04 -7.98
N THR A 37 -6.31 -27.11 -7.20
CA THR A 37 -5.28 -27.33 -6.17
C THR A 37 -5.71 -26.75 -4.81
N GLY A 38 -6.81 -25.99 -4.79
CA GLY A 38 -7.24 -25.20 -3.63
C GLY A 38 -8.20 -25.93 -2.69
N ASN A 39 -8.74 -25.18 -1.73
CA ASN A 39 -9.58 -25.69 -0.64
C ASN A 39 -10.83 -26.44 -1.13
N SER A 40 -11.36 -26.14 -2.33
CA SER A 40 -12.50 -26.84 -2.93
C SER A 40 -12.23 -28.32 -3.25
N THR A 41 -10.95 -28.72 -3.35
CA THR A 41 -10.59 -30.14 -3.49
C THR A 41 -10.51 -30.88 -2.15
N MET A 42 -10.38 -30.14 -1.05
CA MET A 42 -10.18 -30.69 0.30
C MET A 42 -11.45 -30.60 1.15
N VAL A 43 -12.30 -29.62 0.89
CA VAL A 43 -13.54 -29.34 1.63
C VAL A 43 -14.68 -29.13 0.64
N LYS A 44 -15.82 -29.80 0.87
CA LYS A 44 -17.00 -29.67 0.00
C LYS A 44 -17.68 -28.30 0.19
N GLU A 45 -18.16 -27.74 -0.92
CA GLU A 45 -18.80 -26.41 -0.98
C GLU A 45 -20.10 -26.31 -0.16
N ASP A 46 -20.79 -27.43 0.06
CA ASP A 46 -22.03 -27.51 0.83
C ASP A 46 -21.80 -27.50 2.36
N THR A 47 -20.55 -27.53 2.81
CA THR A 47 -20.23 -27.50 4.24
C THR A 47 -20.39 -26.11 4.83
N LYS A 48 -20.72 -26.05 6.13
CA LYS A 48 -20.72 -24.78 6.86
C LYS A 48 -19.34 -24.11 6.82
N THR A 49 -18.27 -24.89 7.00
CA THR A 49 -16.89 -24.40 6.97
C THR A 49 -16.52 -23.71 5.67
N TYR A 50 -16.92 -24.26 4.52
CA TYR A 50 -16.66 -23.60 3.23
C TYR A 50 -17.38 -22.26 3.11
N ARG A 51 -18.67 -22.21 3.50
CA ARG A 51 -19.45 -20.96 3.46
C ARG A 51 -18.94 -19.91 4.43
N ASP A 52 -18.60 -20.31 5.66
CA ASP A 52 -18.05 -19.42 6.68
C ASP A 52 -16.70 -18.84 6.21
N ASN A 53 -15.84 -19.66 5.59
CA ASN A 53 -14.58 -19.21 5.01
C ASN A 53 -14.82 -18.24 3.83
N LEU A 54 -15.74 -18.57 2.92
CA LEU A 54 -16.05 -17.69 1.80
C LEU A 54 -16.60 -16.33 2.25
N ALA A 55 -17.47 -16.33 3.27
CA ALA A 55 -17.97 -15.08 3.83
C ALA A 55 -16.85 -14.26 4.49
N TYR A 56 -15.89 -14.91 5.15
CA TYR A 56 -14.71 -14.26 5.70
C TYR A 56 -13.84 -13.64 4.58
N GLU A 57 -13.56 -14.38 3.51
CA GLU A 57 -12.72 -13.90 2.40
C GLU A 57 -13.31 -12.66 1.71
N ASN A 58 -14.63 -12.60 1.56
CA ASN A 58 -15.31 -11.46 0.95
C ASN A 58 -15.30 -10.20 1.84
N GLU A 59 -15.25 -10.34 3.16
CA GLU A 59 -15.32 -9.23 4.11
C GLU A 59 -13.93 -8.74 4.54
N PHE A 60 -12.98 -9.66 4.71
CA PHE A 60 -11.66 -9.38 5.30
C PHE A 60 -10.49 -9.63 4.34
N GLY A 61 -10.77 -10.01 3.09
CA GLY A 61 -9.77 -10.42 2.12
C GLY A 61 -9.45 -11.92 2.21
N GLY A 62 -8.99 -12.45 1.08
CA GLY A 62 -8.68 -13.85 0.88
C GLY A 62 -7.22 -14.21 1.18
N GLU A 63 -6.61 -14.92 0.23
CA GLU A 63 -5.24 -15.40 0.36
C GLU A 63 -4.23 -14.24 0.27
N THR A 64 -3.12 -14.34 1.01
CA THR A 64 -2.05 -13.34 0.98
C THR A 64 -0.86 -13.82 0.15
N ILE A 65 -0.34 -12.93 -0.70
CA ILE A 65 0.99 -13.01 -1.31
C ILE A 65 1.96 -12.27 -0.40
N ILE A 66 3.11 -12.87 -0.10
CA ILE A 66 4.12 -12.27 0.76
C ILE A 66 5.40 -12.11 -0.05
N LEU A 67 5.84 -10.87 -0.21
CA LEU A 67 7.13 -10.52 -0.79
C LEU A 67 8.14 -10.32 0.34
N HIS A 68 9.26 -11.03 0.28
CA HIS A 68 10.42 -10.78 1.12
C HIS A 68 11.53 -10.20 0.25
N LEU A 69 12.11 -9.09 0.67
CA LEU A 69 13.30 -8.50 0.08
C LEU A 69 14.47 -8.67 1.05
N GLU A 70 15.64 -9.03 0.51
CA GLU A 70 16.93 -9.08 1.18
C GLU A 70 17.88 -8.09 0.46
N PRO A 71 17.88 -6.81 0.85
CA PRO A 71 18.77 -5.81 0.27
C PRO A 71 20.24 -6.10 0.61
N ASN A 72 21.18 -5.70 -0.25
CA ASN A 72 22.64 -5.83 0.00
C ASN A 72 23.20 -4.85 1.06
N GLY A 73 22.34 -4.29 1.92
CA GLY A 73 22.67 -3.24 2.89
C GLY A 73 21.55 -3.05 3.91
N ASP A 74 21.29 -1.81 4.30
CA ASP A 74 20.23 -1.50 5.27
C ASP A 74 18.84 -1.84 4.72
N LEU A 75 18.00 -2.41 5.59
CA LEU A 75 16.70 -2.98 5.21
C LEU A 75 15.64 -1.93 4.86
N LEU A 76 15.79 -0.70 5.36
CA LEU A 76 14.79 0.35 5.29
C LEU A 76 15.39 1.64 4.71
N THR A 77 16.19 1.51 3.65
CA THR A 77 16.72 2.67 2.90
C THR A 77 15.63 3.34 2.08
N LEU A 78 15.85 4.60 1.68
CA LEU A 78 14.89 5.32 0.83
C LEU A 78 14.55 4.56 -0.44
N ASN A 79 15.54 4.00 -1.13
CA ASN A 79 15.31 3.19 -2.34
C ASN A 79 14.40 1.98 -2.08
N VAL A 80 14.50 1.33 -0.93
CA VAL A 80 13.65 0.18 -0.58
C VAL A 80 12.22 0.64 -0.27
N ILE A 81 12.07 1.76 0.42
CA ILE A 81 10.77 2.36 0.72
C ILE A 81 10.08 2.85 -0.57
N GLU A 82 10.83 3.47 -1.49
CA GLU A 82 10.34 3.88 -2.81
C GLU A 82 9.90 2.67 -3.63
N LEU A 83 10.71 1.60 -3.68
CA LEU A 83 10.33 0.34 -4.35
C LEU A 83 9.00 -0.21 -3.81
N PHE A 84 8.81 -0.20 -2.49
CA PHE A 84 7.53 -0.62 -1.92
C PHE A 84 6.40 0.35 -2.26
N ASN A 85 6.63 1.66 -2.24
CA ASN A 85 5.60 2.62 -2.64
C ASN A 85 5.15 2.41 -4.10
N ASP A 86 6.10 2.20 -4.98
CA ASP A 86 5.89 1.91 -6.40
C ASP A 86 5.08 0.62 -6.61
N LEU A 87 5.43 -0.44 -5.87
CA LEU A 87 4.66 -1.68 -5.85
C LEU A 87 3.23 -1.44 -5.35
N GLU A 88 3.04 -0.65 -4.29
CA GLU A 88 1.71 -0.30 -3.79
C GLU A 88 0.88 0.46 -4.83
N GLU A 89 1.48 1.39 -5.56
CA GLU A 89 0.81 2.12 -6.64
C GLU A 89 0.38 1.19 -7.78
N ASP A 90 1.26 0.29 -8.24
CA ASP A 90 0.90 -0.70 -9.26
C ASP A 90 -0.23 -1.61 -8.80
N LEU A 91 -0.09 -2.18 -7.60
CA LEU A 91 -1.05 -3.11 -7.03
C LEU A 91 -2.42 -2.47 -6.78
N SER A 92 -2.47 -1.18 -6.46
CA SER A 92 -3.73 -0.45 -6.25
C SER A 92 -4.62 -0.39 -7.49
N SER A 93 -4.05 -0.59 -8.67
CA SER A 93 -4.76 -0.54 -9.96
C SER A 93 -5.21 -1.90 -10.48
N LEU A 94 -4.78 -3.00 -9.84
CA LEU A 94 -5.05 -4.36 -10.30
C LEU A 94 -6.33 -4.93 -9.68
N GLU A 95 -7.17 -5.52 -10.52
CA GLU A 95 -8.32 -6.31 -10.07
C GLU A 95 -7.86 -7.53 -9.25
N GLY A 96 -8.59 -7.85 -8.19
CA GLY A 96 -8.26 -8.96 -7.29
C GLY A 96 -7.29 -8.62 -6.16
N VAL A 97 -6.81 -7.37 -6.04
CA VAL A 97 -6.06 -6.91 -4.86
C VAL A 97 -7.03 -6.29 -3.84
N PHE A 98 -7.11 -6.87 -2.65
CA PHE A 98 -7.97 -6.37 -1.56
C PHE A 98 -7.26 -5.32 -0.70
N SER A 99 -6.02 -5.59 -0.32
CA SER A 99 -5.17 -4.62 0.40
C SER A 99 -3.69 -4.97 0.29
N TYR A 100 -2.84 -4.01 0.58
CA TYR A 100 -1.40 -4.20 0.69
C TYR A 100 -0.87 -3.50 1.93
N GLN A 101 0.19 -4.05 2.51
CA GLN A 101 0.88 -3.49 3.67
C GLN A 101 2.39 -3.69 3.53
N SER A 102 3.14 -2.62 3.75
CA SER A 102 4.59 -2.60 3.75
C SER A 102 5.12 -1.51 4.70
N PRO A 103 6.44 -1.41 4.93
CA PRO A 103 7.03 -0.26 5.61
C PRO A 103 6.66 1.08 4.95
N ALA A 104 6.52 1.14 3.63
CA ALA A 104 6.11 2.35 2.91
C ALA A 104 4.68 2.77 3.28
N THR A 105 3.77 1.81 3.51
CA THR A 105 2.43 2.09 4.03
C THR A 105 2.49 2.82 5.38
N LEU A 106 3.35 2.36 6.29
CA LEU A 106 3.52 3.02 7.60
C LEU A 106 4.13 4.40 7.47
N VAL A 107 5.16 4.55 6.64
CA VAL A 107 5.79 5.85 6.36
C VAL A 107 4.74 6.83 5.83
N LYS A 108 3.96 6.45 4.82
CA LYS A 108 2.88 7.29 4.26
C LYS A 108 1.83 7.66 5.30
N ASN A 109 1.39 6.72 6.13
CA ASN A 109 0.42 7.01 7.19
C ASN A 109 1.00 7.97 8.23
N MET A 110 2.27 7.81 8.60
CA MET A 110 2.95 8.72 9.53
C MET A 110 3.08 10.12 8.94
N THR A 111 3.56 10.26 7.70
CA THR A 111 3.72 11.56 7.04
C THR A 111 2.38 12.22 6.74
N GLN A 112 1.33 11.46 6.40
CA GLN A 112 -0.02 11.99 6.23
C GLN A 112 -0.59 12.55 7.54
N ASN A 113 -0.47 11.80 8.64
CA ASN A 113 -0.97 12.25 9.93
C ASN A 113 -0.20 13.49 10.43
N GLN A 114 1.12 13.48 10.28
CA GLN A 114 1.97 14.63 10.57
C GLN A 114 1.61 15.83 9.69
N TYR A 115 1.44 15.62 8.39
CA TYR A 115 1.07 16.67 7.45
C TYR A 115 -0.22 17.40 7.86
N VAL A 116 -1.28 16.65 8.20
CA VAL A 116 -2.56 17.26 8.62
C VAL A 116 -2.37 18.12 9.87
N GLN A 117 -1.69 17.60 10.90
CA GLN A 117 -1.46 18.32 12.15
C GLN A 117 -0.57 19.57 11.94
N PHE A 118 0.46 19.47 11.12
CA PHE A 118 1.40 20.57 10.89
C PHE A 118 0.87 21.63 9.93
N GLN A 119 0.14 21.23 8.88
CA GLN A 119 -0.45 22.19 7.95
C GLN A 119 -1.46 23.08 8.67
N GLU A 120 -2.32 22.51 9.52
CA GLU A 120 -3.30 23.28 10.30
C GLU A 120 -2.57 24.19 11.30
N GLY A 121 -1.64 23.66 12.11
CA GLY A 121 -0.93 24.44 13.12
C GLY A 121 -0.05 25.58 12.56
N ILE A 122 0.81 25.31 11.56
CA ILE A 122 1.71 26.33 11.00
C ILE A 122 0.92 27.40 10.25
N LYS A 123 -0.16 27.03 9.56
CA LYS A 123 -1.04 27.97 8.87
C LYS A 123 -1.81 28.85 9.84
N GLU A 124 -2.33 28.29 10.93
CA GLU A 124 -2.99 29.04 11.99
C GLU A 124 -2.02 30.05 12.63
N ILE A 125 -0.79 29.62 12.94
CA ILE A 125 0.24 30.52 13.47
C ILE A 125 0.63 31.59 12.45
N GLY A 126 0.94 31.19 11.21
CA GLY A 126 1.34 32.11 10.14
C GLY A 126 0.28 33.19 9.91
N LEU A 127 -0.98 32.79 9.69
CA LEU A 127 -2.09 33.72 9.50
C LEU A 127 -2.33 34.59 10.74
N GLY A 128 -2.32 33.99 11.94
CA GLY A 128 -2.50 34.72 13.19
C GLY A 128 -1.42 35.78 13.41
N LEU A 129 -0.14 35.47 13.15
CA LEU A 129 0.95 36.45 13.24
C LEU A 129 0.81 37.58 12.21
N GLY A 130 0.39 37.26 10.98
CA GLY A 130 0.19 38.24 9.93
C GLY A 130 -0.97 39.20 10.25
N GLU A 131 -2.08 38.66 10.72
CA GLU A 131 -3.26 39.42 11.12
C GLU A 131 -3.00 40.26 12.38
N LEU A 132 -2.33 39.69 13.39
CA LEU A 132 -1.89 40.44 14.58
C LEU A 132 -0.94 41.57 14.22
N GLY A 133 0.03 41.34 13.33
CA GLY A 133 0.88 42.43 12.84
C GLY A 133 0.05 43.55 12.21
N LEU A 134 -0.83 43.23 11.26
CA LEU A 134 -1.70 44.22 10.63
C LEU A 134 -2.56 44.99 11.64
N LEU A 135 -3.15 44.29 12.60
CA LEU A 135 -3.98 44.87 13.66
C LEU A 135 -3.16 45.77 14.60
N LEU A 136 -1.96 45.36 15.00
CA LEU A 136 -1.06 46.15 15.84
C LEU A 136 -0.60 47.43 15.14
N THR A 137 -0.31 47.39 13.84
CA THR A 137 -0.02 48.62 13.07
C THR A 137 -1.22 49.56 13.02
N GLN A 138 -2.43 49.02 12.81
CA GLN A 138 -3.64 49.85 12.74
C GLN A 138 -4.01 50.49 14.09
N GLN A 139 -3.53 49.92 15.20
CA GLN A 139 -3.92 50.30 16.55
C GLN A 139 -2.80 50.99 17.37
N ALA A 140 -1.59 51.10 16.84
CA ALA A 140 -0.46 51.79 17.49
C ALA A 140 -0.79 53.26 17.86
N ASP A 141 -1.68 53.92 17.09
CA ASP A 141 -2.12 55.30 17.36
C ASP A 141 -3.12 55.43 18.52
N LEU A 142 -3.79 54.33 18.92
CA LEU A 142 -4.79 54.33 20.01
C LEU A 142 -4.16 54.63 21.38
N VAL A 143 -2.87 54.35 21.51
CA VAL A 143 -2.08 54.40 22.74
C VAL A 143 -1.70 55.83 23.16
N ASN A 144 -1.68 56.78 22.21
CA ASN A 144 -1.26 58.17 22.43
C ASN A 144 -2.15 58.99 23.39
N GLN A 145 -3.31 58.47 23.82
CA GLN A 145 -4.32 59.21 24.60
C GLN A 145 -4.58 58.62 26.00
N LEU A 146 -3.90 57.52 26.35
CA LEU A 146 -4.09 56.81 27.61
C LEU A 146 -3.34 57.46 28.79
N ASP A 147 -3.79 57.16 30.00
CA ASP A 147 -3.11 57.55 31.24
C ASP A 147 -1.61 57.13 31.23
N PRO A 148 -0.67 58.07 31.50
CA PRO A 148 0.77 57.78 31.57
C PRO A 148 1.15 56.62 32.50
N VAL A 149 0.40 56.38 33.59
CA VAL A 149 0.67 55.29 34.54
C VAL A 149 0.31 53.93 33.95
N VAL A 150 -0.78 53.86 33.19
CA VAL A 150 -1.19 52.67 32.44
C VAL A 150 -0.16 52.37 31.36
N LEU A 151 0.33 53.41 30.67
CA LEU A 151 1.37 53.30 29.66
C LEU A 151 2.72 52.83 30.22
N GLU A 152 3.10 53.30 31.41
CA GLU A 152 4.33 52.87 32.07
C GLU A 152 4.25 51.40 32.51
N THR A 153 3.08 50.97 33.01
CA THR A 153 2.81 49.57 33.37
C THR A 153 2.83 48.67 32.12
N ALA A 154 2.12 49.08 31.06
CA ALA A 154 2.09 48.35 29.79
C ALA A 154 3.48 48.28 29.13
N SER A 155 4.29 49.34 29.24
CA SER A 155 5.68 49.36 28.75
C SER A 155 6.56 48.36 29.51
N SER A 156 6.47 48.34 30.85
CA SER A 156 7.21 47.38 31.67
C SER A 156 6.79 45.94 31.42
N GLU A 157 5.49 45.69 31.20
CA GLU A 157 5.00 44.35 30.87
C GLU A 157 5.37 43.95 29.44
N LEU A 158 5.40 44.89 28.49
CA LEU A 158 5.86 44.62 27.11
C LEU A 158 7.34 44.25 27.09
N GLN A 159 8.18 44.93 27.88
CA GLN A 159 9.58 44.52 28.07
C GLN A 159 9.67 43.09 28.62
N ASN A 160 8.80 42.71 29.56
CA ASN A 160 8.78 41.35 30.09
C ASN A 160 8.32 40.33 29.02
N ALA A 161 7.24 40.61 28.30
CA ALA A 161 6.72 39.77 27.23
C ALA A 161 7.74 39.58 26.10
N LEU A 162 8.38 40.66 25.66
CA LEU A 162 9.48 40.61 24.69
C LEU A 162 10.69 39.86 25.24
N GLY A 163 11.00 39.97 26.54
CA GLY A 163 12.02 39.19 27.22
C GLY A 163 11.75 37.68 27.18
N LEU A 164 10.50 37.27 27.42
CA LEU A 164 10.06 35.88 27.33
C LEU A 164 10.15 35.35 25.90
N LEU A 165 9.84 36.19 24.90
CA LEU A 165 10.01 35.88 23.48
C LEU A 165 11.50 35.89 23.04
N SER A 166 12.36 36.62 23.75
CA SER A 166 13.79 36.84 23.47
C SER A 166 14.74 35.87 24.16
N THR A 167 14.29 34.90 24.97
CA THR A 167 15.21 34.04 25.72
C THR A 167 15.50 32.75 24.94
N GLY A 168 16.47 32.81 24.02
CA GLY A 168 16.93 31.68 23.22
C GLY A 168 17.92 30.77 23.94
N GLN A 169 17.42 29.72 24.61
CA GLN A 169 18.17 28.50 24.89
C GLN A 169 17.23 27.36 25.35
N GLY A 170 17.13 26.29 24.56
CA GLY A 170 16.40 25.06 24.91
C GLY A 170 15.91 24.29 23.68
N GLN A 171 15.38 23.08 23.87
CA GLN A 171 14.75 22.30 22.78
C GLN A 171 13.54 23.06 22.21
N LEU A 172 13.12 22.80 20.96
CA LEU A 172 11.98 23.50 20.35
C LEU A 172 10.68 23.38 21.17
N SER A 173 10.46 22.26 21.88
CA SER A 173 9.34 22.14 22.84
C SER A 173 9.38 23.25 23.89
N ASP A 174 10.57 23.54 24.43
CA ASP A 174 10.73 24.65 25.38
C ASP A 174 10.55 26.00 24.68
N SER A 175 10.96 26.12 23.41
CA SER A 175 10.79 27.35 22.62
C SER A 175 9.32 27.61 22.27
N LEU A 176 8.52 26.58 21.99
CA LEU A 176 7.07 26.70 21.76
C LEU A 176 6.33 27.09 23.05
N VAL A 177 6.64 26.44 24.18
CA VAL A 177 6.08 26.81 25.48
C VAL A 177 6.45 28.24 25.87
N ARG A 178 7.66 28.69 25.55
CA ARG A 178 8.08 30.08 25.76
C ARG A 178 7.40 31.06 24.80
N LEU A 179 7.22 30.69 23.53
CA LEU A 179 6.45 31.49 22.57
C LEU A 179 5.01 31.65 23.05
N GLU A 180 4.35 30.55 23.44
CA GLU A 180 3.03 30.54 24.05
C GLU A 180 2.96 31.46 25.28
N SER A 181 3.95 31.36 26.18
CA SER A 181 4.05 32.21 27.38
C SER A 181 4.24 33.69 27.03
N GLY A 182 5.04 34.00 26.00
CA GLY A 182 5.27 35.35 25.51
C GLY A 182 4.03 35.97 24.86
N PHE A 183 3.32 35.22 24.01
CA PHE A 183 2.05 35.67 23.42
C PHE A 183 0.95 35.79 24.47
N THR A 184 0.91 34.91 25.47
CA THR A 184 0.01 35.05 26.62
C THR A 184 0.27 36.34 27.37
N SER A 185 1.55 36.67 27.61
CA SER A 185 1.93 37.94 28.25
C SER A 185 1.54 39.17 27.40
N LEU A 186 1.67 39.09 26.06
CA LEU A 186 1.17 40.14 25.16
C LEU A 186 -0.37 40.27 25.22
N ASN A 187 -1.08 39.15 25.33
CA ASN A 187 -2.54 39.11 25.49
C ASN A 187 -3.00 39.83 26.77
N ASP A 188 -2.30 39.60 27.88
CA ASP A 188 -2.58 40.25 29.16
C ASP A 188 -2.39 41.78 29.09
N ILE A 189 -1.36 42.25 28.37
CA ILE A 189 -1.13 43.69 28.12
C ILE A 189 -2.29 44.29 27.31
N LEU A 190 -2.75 43.60 26.26
CA LEU A 190 -3.88 44.07 25.47
C LEU A 190 -5.16 44.13 26.32
N LEU A 191 -5.41 43.15 27.18
CA LEU A 191 -6.54 43.18 28.12
C LEU A 191 -6.43 44.36 29.09
N LEU A 192 -5.23 44.66 29.60
CA LEU A 192 -4.99 45.81 30.47
C LEU A 192 -5.31 47.14 29.75
N LEU A 193 -4.83 47.30 28.52
CA LEU A 193 -5.10 48.48 27.70
C LEU A 193 -6.58 48.59 27.31
N GLN A 194 -7.26 47.48 27.03
CA GLN A 194 -8.69 47.45 26.73
C GLN A 194 -9.49 47.98 27.92
N ASN A 195 -9.22 47.43 29.10
CA ASN A 195 -9.88 47.84 30.34
C ASN A 195 -9.66 49.33 30.65
N ALA A 196 -8.46 49.86 30.36
CA ALA A 196 -8.18 51.28 30.51
C ALA A 196 -9.04 52.15 29.57
N LEU A 197 -9.17 51.77 28.29
CA LEU A 197 -10.01 52.47 27.31
C LEU A 197 -11.49 52.43 27.68
N GLU A 198 -11.99 51.30 28.20
CA GLU A 198 -13.37 51.19 28.69
C GLU A 198 -13.63 52.12 29.88
N ASN A 199 -12.68 52.21 30.81
CA ASN A 199 -12.78 53.09 31.98
C ASN A 199 -12.73 54.58 31.60
N GLU A 200 -12.03 54.94 30.53
CA GLU A 200 -12.01 56.30 29.96
C GLU A 200 -13.25 56.61 29.10
N GLY A 201 -14.11 55.62 28.84
CA GLY A 201 -15.35 55.77 28.08
C GLY A 201 -15.19 55.66 26.56
N ASP A 202 -14.03 55.24 26.07
CA ASP A 202 -13.73 55.10 24.63
C ASP A 202 -14.03 53.67 24.13
N ILE A 203 -15.33 53.32 24.16
CA ILE A 203 -15.84 51.98 23.84
C ILE A 203 -15.50 51.55 22.40
N GLN A 204 -15.33 52.49 21.46
CA GLN A 204 -14.97 52.13 20.08
C GLN A 204 -13.56 51.57 20.00
N LYS A 205 -12.60 52.21 20.68
CA LYS A 205 -11.21 51.73 20.72
C LYS A 205 -11.07 50.45 21.55
N ALA A 206 -11.82 50.32 22.64
CA ALA A 206 -11.86 49.08 23.43
C ALA A 206 -12.35 47.87 22.62
N ASN A 207 -13.37 48.06 21.76
CA ASN A 207 -13.85 47.02 20.86
C ASN A 207 -12.84 46.65 19.76
N GLN A 208 -12.07 47.63 19.27
CA GLN A 208 -10.98 47.38 18.32
C GLN A 208 -9.89 46.52 18.97
N LEU A 209 -9.53 46.80 20.23
CA LEU A 209 -8.55 46.00 20.96
C LEU A 209 -9.07 44.59 21.28
N SER A 210 -10.39 44.44 21.46
CA SER A 210 -11.05 43.13 21.62
C SER A 210 -10.84 42.20 20.43
N GLN A 211 -10.78 42.75 19.20
CA GLN A 211 -10.51 41.95 18.00
C GLN A 211 -9.07 41.43 18.02
N VAL A 212 -8.11 42.28 18.39
CA VAL A 212 -6.70 41.87 18.53
C VAL A 212 -6.52 40.79 19.59
N ILE A 213 -7.20 40.92 20.73
CA ILE A 213 -7.21 39.89 21.79
C ILE A 213 -7.80 38.57 21.28
N THR A 214 -8.86 38.64 20.47
CA THR A 214 -9.47 37.43 19.90
C THR A 214 -8.50 36.71 18.98
N GLU A 215 -7.81 37.44 18.09
CA GLU A 215 -6.79 36.87 17.21
C GLU A 215 -5.52 36.41 17.94
N MET A 216 -5.20 37.01 19.09
CA MET A 216 -4.09 36.53 19.92
C MET A 216 -4.45 35.20 20.60
N ASN A 217 -5.70 35.04 21.05
CA ASN A 217 -6.16 33.77 21.63
C ASN A 217 -6.21 32.64 20.59
N THR A 218 -6.57 32.93 19.33
CA THR A 218 -6.52 31.92 18.24
C THR A 218 -5.07 31.52 17.94
N LEU A 219 -4.12 32.47 17.93
CA LEU A 219 -2.69 32.19 17.80
C LEU A 219 -2.17 31.29 18.95
N ILE A 220 -2.50 31.61 20.20
CA ILE A 220 -2.08 30.84 21.38
C ILE A 220 -2.62 29.41 21.31
N ALA A 221 -3.89 29.23 20.92
CA ALA A 221 -4.47 27.90 20.72
C ALA A 221 -3.77 27.12 19.59
N GLY A 222 -3.35 27.78 18.51
CA GLY A 222 -2.56 27.16 17.43
C GLY A 222 -1.19 26.64 17.91
N LEU A 223 -0.56 27.34 18.86
CA LEU A 223 0.71 26.91 19.48
C LEU A 223 0.55 25.68 20.37
N GLU A 224 -0.59 25.55 21.08
CA GLU A 224 -0.91 24.35 21.88
C GLU A 224 -1.02 23.09 20.99
N ASN A 225 -1.51 23.24 19.76
CA ASN A 225 -1.73 22.12 18.82
C ASN A 225 -0.45 21.55 18.18
N ILE A 226 0.72 22.19 18.35
CA ILE A 226 1.98 21.80 17.70
C ILE A 226 2.96 21.08 18.65
N GLN A 227 2.56 20.79 19.89
CA GLN A 227 3.46 20.30 20.95
C GLN A 227 4.14 18.93 20.66
N ASP A 228 3.69 18.17 19.65
CA ASP A 228 4.22 16.84 19.28
C ASP A 228 5.00 16.83 17.93
N LEU A 229 6.06 17.64 17.82
CA LEU A 229 6.89 17.73 16.60
C LEU A 229 7.89 16.55 16.46
N PRO A 230 8.07 15.98 15.25
CA PRO A 230 9.19 15.09 14.96
C PRO A 230 10.53 15.85 14.93
N LEU A 231 11.60 15.17 15.36
CA LEU A 231 12.89 15.75 15.74
C LEU A 231 13.65 16.57 14.67
N GLN A 232 13.23 16.59 13.40
CA GLN A 232 13.96 17.25 12.30
C GLN A 232 13.32 18.54 11.83
N SER A 233 11.99 18.61 11.85
CA SER A 233 11.25 19.88 11.73
C SER A 233 11.73 20.87 12.80
N ILE A 234 12.25 20.33 13.92
CA ILE A 234 12.92 21.06 14.98
C ILE A 234 14.05 21.94 14.46
N HIS A 235 14.94 21.47 13.58
CA HIS A 235 16.13 22.23 13.18
C HIS A 235 15.81 23.47 12.34
N ALA A 236 14.83 23.40 11.44
CA ALA A 236 14.39 24.55 10.65
C ALA A 236 13.65 25.58 11.53
N LEU A 237 12.81 25.10 12.46
CA LEU A 237 12.10 25.92 13.43
C LEU A 237 13.05 26.52 14.50
N ASP A 238 14.14 25.83 14.85
CA ASP A 238 15.18 26.30 15.77
C ASP A 238 16.01 27.44 15.15
N ALA A 239 16.34 27.34 13.86
CA ALA A 239 16.96 28.44 13.11
C ALA A 239 16.04 29.67 13.06
N MET A 240 14.72 29.45 12.91
CA MET A 240 13.75 30.54 12.97
C MET A 240 13.67 31.13 14.38
N ALA A 241 13.51 30.31 15.42
CA ALA A 241 13.46 30.75 16.82
C ALA A 241 14.72 31.54 17.22
N PHE A 242 15.89 31.14 16.73
CA PHE A 242 17.13 31.89 16.89
C PHE A 242 17.10 33.26 16.19
N GLN A 243 16.50 33.34 15.00
CA GLN A 243 16.33 34.60 14.29
C GLN A 243 15.33 35.53 15.01
N LEU A 244 14.31 34.96 15.67
CA LEU A 244 13.36 35.68 16.54
C LEU A 244 14.05 36.25 17.78
N ASP A 245 14.86 35.44 18.44
CA ASP A 245 15.66 35.83 19.60
C ASP A 245 16.52 37.07 19.31
N GLN A 246 17.19 37.09 18.16
CA GLN A 246 18.01 38.23 17.75
C GLN A 246 17.18 39.50 17.52
N LEU A 247 15.99 39.37 16.93
CA LEU A 247 15.09 40.49 16.66
C LEU A 247 14.50 41.08 17.96
N PHE A 248 14.06 40.23 18.90
CA PHE A 248 13.48 40.69 20.17
C PHE A 248 14.53 41.26 21.12
N THR A 249 15.75 40.70 21.13
CA THR A 249 16.90 41.27 21.86
C THR A 249 17.18 42.69 21.39
N GLN A 250 17.08 42.95 20.09
CA GLN A 250 17.30 44.28 19.54
C GLN A 250 16.20 45.27 19.98
N LEU A 251 14.94 44.83 20.07
CA LEU A 251 13.81 45.65 20.53
C LEU A 251 13.94 46.05 22.01
N LEU A 252 14.33 45.10 22.87
CA LEU A 252 14.46 45.31 24.32
C LEU A 252 15.46 46.43 24.69
N ASN A 253 16.49 46.63 23.87
CA ASN A 253 17.54 47.61 24.14
C ASN A 253 17.15 49.07 23.82
N ASP A 254 16.02 49.31 23.14
CA ASP A 254 15.59 50.64 22.67
C ASP A 254 14.35 51.19 23.44
N LEU A 255 13.95 50.56 24.56
CA LEU A 255 12.62 50.71 25.17
C LEU A 255 12.56 51.75 26.32
N ASP A 256 13.31 52.84 26.20
CA ASP A 256 13.60 53.75 27.33
C ASP A 256 12.55 54.87 27.58
N GLU A 257 11.50 55.06 26.74
CA GLU A 257 10.46 56.10 26.94
C GLU A 257 9.06 55.72 26.39
N ILE A 258 8.00 56.43 26.84
CA ILE A 258 6.60 56.26 26.38
C ILE A 258 6.46 56.45 24.84
N GLN A 259 7.25 57.34 24.21
CA GLN A 259 7.28 57.45 22.74
C GLN A 259 8.00 56.26 22.07
N GLY A 260 8.91 55.60 22.81
CA GLY A 260 9.54 54.35 22.39
C GLY A 260 8.52 53.22 22.26
N PHE A 261 7.52 53.14 23.16
CA PHE A 261 6.49 52.10 23.14
C PHE A 261 5.72 52.01 21.80
N ILE A 262 5.25 53.14 21.26
CA ILE A 262 4.51 53.17 19.97
C ILE A 262 5.43 52.87 18.78
N GLY A 263 6.64 53.44 18.79
CA GLY A 263 7.65 53.14 17.77
C GLY A 263 7.95 51.64 17.71
N GLN A 264 8.05 51.00 18.87
CA GLN A 264 8.33 49.57 18.97
C GLN A 264 7.14 48.67 18.67
N LEU A 265 5.89 49.08 18.96
CA LEU A 265 4.71 48.34 18.50
C LEU A 265 4.67 48.24 16.96
N ASN A 266 5.07 49.30 16.26
CA ASN A 266 5.16 49.30 14.80
C ASN A 266 6.27 48.38 14.30
N VAL A 267 7.43 48.35 14.97
CA VAL A 267 8.54 47.42 14.63
C VAL A 267 8.14 45.98 14.93
N LEU A 268 7.50 45.72 16.07
CA LEU A 268 6.95 44.41 16.45
C LEU A 268 5.98 43.91 15.37
N SER A 269 5.04 44.75 14.94
CA SER A 269 4.12 44.41 13.85
C SER A 269 4.85 44.01 12.55
N ALA A 270 5.78 44.84 12.09
CA ALA A 270 6.50 44.57 10.84
C ALA A 270 7.27 43.25 10.91
N ASN A 271 7.81 42.93 12.09
CA ASN A 271 8.47 41.65 12.34
C ASN A 271 7.45 40.49 12.36
N LEU A 272 6.30 40.62 13.03
CA LEU A 272 5.25 39.58 13.04
C LEU A 272 4.74 39.28 11.62
N GLN A 273 4.60 40.29 10.76
CA GLN A 273 4.27 40.10 9.33
C GLN A 273 5.37 39.36 8.58
N THR A 274 6.63 39.73 8.79
CA THR A 274 7.79 39.03 8.19
C THR A 274 7.88 37.57 8.67
N MET A 275 7.54 37.32 9.94
CA MET A 275 7.48 35.98 10.52
C MET A 275 6.37 35.15 9.90
N SER A 276 5.19 35.73 9.73
CA SER A 276 4.07 35.12 9.00
C SER A 276 4.52 34.69 7.60
N GLU A 277 5.14 35.59 6.84
CA GLU A 277 5.66 35.28 5.49
C GLU A 277 6.71 34.17 5.52
N THR A 278 7.61 34.17 6.51
CA THR A 278 8.66 33.15 6.65
C THR A 278 8.09 31.79 7.02
N LEU A 279 7.13 31.72 7.95
CA LEU A 279 6.48 30.46 8.35
C LEU A 279 5.71 29.82 7.19
N LEU A 280 4.93 30.63 6.47
CA LEU A 280 4.21 30.19 5.28
C LEU A 280 5.18 29.79 4.15
N MET A 281 6.37 30.39 4.08
CA MET A 281 7.42 29.98 3.16
C MET A 281 8.01 28.61 3.54
N ILE A 282 8.31 28.36 4.81
CA ILE A 282 8.86 27.06 5.27
C ILE A 282 7.88 25.91 5.05
N GLU A 283 6.58 26.13 5.27
CA GLU A 283 5.51 25.18 4.91
C GLU A 283 5.65 24.73 3.45
N SER A 284 5.95 25.66 2.53
CA SER A 284 6.00 25.37 1.09
C SER A 284 7.24 24.60 0.63
N TYR A 285 8.33 24.56 1.42
CA TYR A 285 9.63 24.04 0.95
C TYR A 285 10.20 22.85 1.72
N SER A 286 9.73 22.54 2.93
CA SER A 286 10.32 21.44 3.71
C SER A 286 9.66 20.10 3.43
N ASP A 287 10.46 19.09 3.09
CA ASP A 287 10.01 17.72 2.77
C ASP A 287 9.23 17.07 3.93
N SER A 288 9.49 17.47 5.19
CA SER A 288 8.73 17.02 6.37
C SER A 288 7.28 17.53 6.41
N PHE A 289 6.89 18.45 5.52
CA PHE A 289 5.52 18.95 5.35
C PHE A 289 4.86 18.44 4.06
N TYR A 290 5.36 17.33 3.50
CA TYR A 290 4.69 16.67 2.38
C TYR A 290 4.09 15.34 2.84
N ALA A 291 2.84 15.11 2.46
CA ALA A 291 2.21 13.80 2.58
C ALA A 291 2.80 12.85 1.52
N GLY A 292 3.43 11.76 1.95
CA GLY A 292 4.02 10.76 1.05
C GLY A 292 5.33 10.15 1.55
N ILE A 293 6.13 9.63 0.62
CA ILE A 293 7.47 9.12 0.90
C ILE A 293 8.44 10.31 1.03
N PRO A 294 9.30 10.34 2.07
CA PRO A 294 10.32 11.37 2.21
C PRO A 294 11.27 11.41 1.01
N ARG A 295 11.78 12.58 0.63
CA ARG A 295 12.74 12.70 -0.50
C ARG A 295 14.20 12.53 -0.09
N THR A 296 14.50 12.50 1.21
CA THR A 296 15.86 12.41 1.73
C THR A 296 15.98 11.27 2.74
N GLU A 297 17.16 10.64 2.76
CA GLU A 297 17.47 9.55 3.69
C GLU A 297 17.38 10.02 5.15
N ASP A 298 17.87 11.23 5.44
CA ASP A 298 17.79 11.81 6.78
C ASP A 298 16.33 11.90 7.24
N THR A 299 15.43 12.40 6.39
CA THR A 299 14.00 12.49 6.74
C THR A 299 13.38 11.13 7.00
N LEU A 300 13.74 10.13 6.21
CA LEU A 300 13.31 8.77 6.44
C LEU A 300 13.85 8.20 7.75
N GLU A 301 15.14 8.40 8.06
CA GLU A 301 15.78 7.88 9.27
C GLU A 301 15.02 8.32 10.54
N ASN A 302 14.56 9.56 10.62
CA ASN A 302 13.85 10.03 11.82
C ASN A 302 12.39 9.59 11.92
N LEU A 303 11.79 9.15 10.81
CA LEU A 303 10.52 8.45 10.84
C LEU A 303 10.71 7.01 11.35
N LEU A 304 11.78 6.35 10.88
CA LEU A 304 12.06 4.96 11.20
C LEU A 304 12.62 4.75 12.61
N TYR A 305 13.43 5.68 13.10
CA TYR A 305 14.18 5.57 14.35
C TYR A 305 13.80 6.67 15.35
N ASP A 306 13.78 6.31 16.63
CA ASP A 306 13.73 7.23 17.76
C ASP A 306 14.99 7.00 18.60
N ASN A 307 15.82 8.03 18.77
CA ASN A 307 17.10 7.96 19.48
C ASN A 307 18.01 6.80 19.00
N LYS A 308 18.08 6.58 17.68
CA LYS A 308 18.82 5.48 17.01
C LYS A 308 18.27 4.08 17.28
N VAL A 309 17.09 3.97 17.87
CA VAL A 309 16.37 2.70 18.05
C VAL A 309 15.20 2.67 17.07
N ARG A 310 15.11 1.62 16.25
CA ARG A 310 14.01 1.48 15.28
C ARG A 310 12.68 1.45 16.03
N ARG A 311 11.69 2.21 15.56
CA ARG A 311 10.35 2.21 16.15
C ARG A 311 9.73 0.83 15.95
N SER A 312 9.16 0.28 17.02
CA SER A 312 8.63 -1.09 17.05
C SER A 312 7.52 -1.37 16.04
N ILE A 313 6.84 -0.33 15.55
CA ILE A 313 5.82 -0.46 14.51
C ILE A 313 6.38 -1.02 13.19
N PHE A 314 7.67 -0.79 12.90
CA PHE A 314 8.33 -1.33 11.71
C PHE A 314 8.79 -2.78 11.89
N ASP A 315 8.91 -3.28 13.12
CA ASP A 315 9.40 -4.64 13.38
C ASP A 315 8.45 -5.71 12.82
N VAL A 316 7.16 -5.39 12.62
CA VAL A 316 6.19 -6.31 11.99
C VAL A 316 6.58 -6.65 10.54
N PHE A 317 7.38 -5.80 9.90
CA PHE A 317 7.84 -5.99 8.53
C PHE A 317 9.29 -6.51 8.43
N ILE A 318 9.98 -6.70 9.56
CA ILE A 318 11.37 -7.14 9.59
C ILE A 318 11.45 -8.57 10.11
N ILE A 319 12.13 -9.44 9.36
CA ILE A 319 12.33 -10.84 9.73
C ILE A 319 13.83 -11.11 9.87
N GLU A 320 14.21 -11.57 11.05
CA GLU A 320 15.59 -11.97 11.40
C GLU A 320 16.67 -10.89 11.11
N GLU A 321 16.30 -9.60 11.10
CA GLU A 321 17.18 -8.49 10.70
C GLU A 321 17.84 -8.70 9.33
N LYS A 322 17.18 -9.48 8.45
CA LYS A 322 17.70 -9.86 7.13
C LYS A 322 16.72 -9.58 6.02
N TYR A 323 15.43 -9.73 6.30
CA TYR A 323 14.38 -9.54 5.32
C TYR A 323 13.47 -8.40 5.72
N VAL A 324 13.06 -7.63 4.73
CA VAL A 324 11.93 -6.71 4.83
C VAL A 324 10.77 -7.25 3.99
N MET A 325 9.56 -7.23 4.53
CA MET A 325 8.40 -7.86 3.88
C MET A 325 7.32 -6.87 3.45
N MET A 326 6.62 -7.22 2.38
CA MET A 326 5.34 -6.67 1.97
C MET A 326 4.30 -7.79 1.93
N GLN A 327 3.09 -7.49 2.38
CA GLN A 327 1.94 -8.39 2.33
C GLN A 327 0.91 -7.82 1.35
N VAL A 328 0.46 -8.64 0.41
CA VAL A 328 -0.59 -8.30 -0.55
C VAL A 328 -1.73 -9.27 -0.34
N THR A 329 -2.82 -8.80 0.26
CA THR A 329 -4.03 -9.59 0.48
C THR A 329 -4.89 -9.51 -0.76
N LEU A 330 -5.27 -10.66 -1.30
CA LEU A 330 -6.12 -10.76 -2.48
C LEU A 330 -7.60 -10.68 -2.10
N GLU A 331 -8.46 -10.40 -3.07
CA GLU A 331 -9.91 -10.55 -2.90
C GLU A 331 -10.31 -12.02 -2.71
N GLY A 332 -11.55 -12.26 -2.32
CA GLY A 332 -12.12 -13.62 -2.30
C GLY A 332 -12.23 -14.19 -3.71
N GLN A 333 -11.89 -15.48 -3.88
CA GLN A 333 -12.07 -16.23 -5.14
C GLN A 333 -11.36 -15.67 -6.39
N VAL A 334 -10.23 -14.96 -6.26
CA VAL A 334 -9.45 -14.47 -7.42
C VAL A 334 -9.08 -15.60 -8.38
N SER A 335 -9.24 -15.35 -9.68
CA SER A 335 -8.93 -16.29 -10.76
C SER A 335 -7.43 -16.57 -10.87
N LYS A 336 -7.07 -17.62 -11.61
CA LYS A 336 -5.68 -17.97 -11.84
C LYS A 336 -4.95 -16.85 -12.62
N GLU A 337 -5.62 -16.30 -13.62
CA GLU A 337 -5.10 -15.28 -14.53
C GLU A 337 -4.82 -13.96 -13.80
N GLU A 338 -5.74 -13.54 -12.92
CA GLU A 338 -5.55 -12.37 -12.05
C GLU A 338 -4.42 -12.60 -11.05
N LYS A 339 -4.39 -13.75 -10.37
CA LYS A 339 -3.27 -14.09 -9.46
C LYS A 339 -1.92 -14.05 -10.18
N GLN A 340 -1.84 -14.57 -11.40
CA GLN A 340 -0.61 -14.53 -12.19
C GLN A 340 -0.25 -13.10 -12.57
N SER A 341 -1.23 -12.26 -12.94
CA SER A 341 -1.00 -10.86 -13.31
C SER A 341 -0.46 -10.03 -12.13
N ILE A 342 -0.94 -10.30 -10.91
CA ILE A 342 -0.44 -9.67 -9.67
C ILE A 342 1.00 -10.12 -9.38
N VAL A 343 1.30 -11.42 -9.51
CA VAL A 343 2.67 -11.94 -9.34
C VAL A 343 3.62 -11.33 -10.38
N ASP A 344 3.21 -11.31 -11.64
CA ASP A 344 4.01 -10.76 -12.75
C ASP A 344 4.27 -9.25 -12.53
N ALA A 345 3.29 -8.48 -12.04
CA ALA A 345 3.47 -7.07 -11.73
C ALA A 345 4.51 -6.85 -10.62
N ILE A 346 4.49 -7.68 -9.57
CA ILE A 346 5.49 -7.62 -8.49
C ILE A 346 6.89 -7.94 -9.03
N GLU A 347 7.03 -9.02 -9.79
CA GLU A 347 8.32 -9.45 -10.35
C GLU A 347 8.89 -8.40 -11.32
N LEU A 348 8.05 -7.87 -12.22
CA LEU A 348 8.45 -6.84 -13.18
C LEU A 348 8.93 -5.56 -12.50
N ARG A 349 8.23 -5.09 -11.46
CA ARG A 349 8.60 -3.86 -10.74
C ARG A 349 9.92 -4.00 -9.98
N ILE A 350 10.19 -5.18 -9.42
CA ILE A 350 11.47 -5.47 -8.76
C ILE A 350 12.61 -5.50 -9.79
N GLU A 351 12.38 -6.06 -10.98
CA GLU A 351 13.35 -6.09 -12.07
C GLU A 351 13.63 -4.69 -12.65
N ASP A 352 12.61 -3.84 -12.79
CA ASP A 352 12.74 -2.49 -13.37
C ASP A 352 13.51 -1.52 -12.46
N ASN A 353 13.40 -1.68 -11.14
CA ASN A 353 14.08 -0.83 -10.15
C ASN A 353 15.57 -1.18 -9.92
N ASP A 354 16.16 -2.11 -10.69
CA ASP A 354 17.53 -2.62 -10.51
C ASP A 354 17.85 -2.96 -9.04
N PHE A 355 16.87 -3.57 -8.36
CA PHE A 355 16.96 -3.85 -6.93
C PHE A 355 18.22 -4.69 -6.62
N SER A 356 19.14 -4.07 -5.89
CA SER A 356 20.41 -4.67 -5.50
C SER A 356 20.24 -5.58 -4.28
N GLY A 357 19.68 -6.77 -4.51
CA GLY A 357 19.44 -7.76 -3.47
C GLY A 357 18.82 -9.06 -3.99
N GLN A 358 18.33 -9.89 -3.08
CA GLN A 358 17.53 -11.07 -3.41
C GLN A 358 16.07 -10.83 -3.00
N TYR A 359 15.14 -11.41 -3.74
CA TYR A 359 13.73 -11.41 -3.34
C TYR A 359 13.19 -12.84 -3.30
N LEU A 360 12.17 -13.04 -2.48
CA LEU A 360 11.40 -14.28 -2.39
C LEU A 360 9.93 -13.93 -2.38
N LEU A 361 9.19 -14.42 -3.36
CA LEU A 361 7.74 -14.38 -3.36
C LEU A 361 7.17 -15.67 -2.78
N SER A 362 6.28 -15.54 -1.81
CA SER A 362 5.67 -16.67 -1.10
C SER A 362 4.20 -16.43 -0.81
N GLY A 363 3.59 -17.32 -0.03
CA GLY A 363 2.15 -17.32 0.23
C GLY A 363 1.40 -18.40 -0.55
N LYS A 364 0.16 -18.66 -0.14
CA LYS A 364 -0.64 -19.77 -0.69
C LYS A 364 -0.92 -19.58 -2.18
N SER A 365 -1.26 -18.36 -2.60
CA SER A 365 -1.56 -18.03 -4.01
C SER A 365 -0.39 -18.35 -4.95
N VAL A 366 0.82 -17.95 -4.56
CA VAL A 366 2.05 -18.17 -5.34
C VAL A 366 2.39 -19.65 -5.41
N LEU A 367 2.28 -20.36 -4.28
CA LEU A 367 2.51 -21.79 -4.22
C LEU A 367 1.50 -22.56 -5.09
N ASP A 368 0.22 -22.21 -5.01
CA ASP A 368 -0.85 -22.85 -5.80
C ASP A 368 -0.63 -22.61 -7.30
N LEU A 369 -0.25 -21.40 -7.72
CA LEU A 369 0.12 -21.10 -9.11
C LEU A 369 1.29 -21.98 -9.58
N SER A 370 2.35 -22.06 -8.78
CA SER A 370 3.53 -22.87 -9.08
C SER A 370 3.19 -24.36 -9.18
N ILE A 371 2.35 -24.87 -8.27
CA ILE A 371 1.84 -26.25 -8.32
C ILE A 371 1.01 -26.48 -9.59
N GLN A 372 0.09 -25.59 -9.93
CA GLN A 372 -0.75 -25.72 -11.13
C GLN A 372 0.09 -25.72 -12.42
N ASN A 373 1.07 -24.82 -12.53
CA ASN A 373 1.98 -24.75 -13.67
C ASN A 373 2.86 -26.00 -13.76
N SER A 374 3.34 -26.49 -12.62
CA SER A 374 4.10 -27.74 -12.52
C SER A 374 3.25 -28.97 -12.87
N MET A 375 1.98 -28.99 -12.47
CA MET A 375 1.02 -30.04 -12.83
C MET A 375 0.79 -30.06 -14.33
N MET A 376 0.54 -28.91 -14.97
CA MET A 376 0.37 -28.83 -16.42
C MET A 376 1.61 -29.34 -17.16
N SER A 377 2.80 -28.88 -16.78
CA SER A 377 4.06 -29.31 -17.39
C SER A 377 4.30 -30.82 -17.21
N SER A 378 4.05 -31.34 -16.00
CA SER A 378 4.22 -32.75 -15.68
C SER A 378 3.21 -33.63 -16.42
N MET A 379 1.95 -33.21 -16.51
CA MET A 379 0.91 -33.90 -17.27
C MET A 379 1.32 -34.05 -18.75
N GLN A 380 1.77 -32.95 -19.37
CA GLN A 380 2.22 -32.96 -20.76
C GLN A 380 3.43 -33.89 -20.96
N LYS A 381 4.43 -33.83 -20.08
CA LYS A 381 5.61 -34.70 -20.12
C LYS A 381 5.24 -36.17 -19.94
N MET A 382 4.38 -36.49 -18.98
CA MET A 382 3.94 -37.87 -18.73
C MET A 382 3.14 -38.45 -19.89
N LEU A 383 2.21 -37.67 -20.46
CA LEU A 383 1.43 -38.09 -21.63
C LEU A 383 2.32 -38.30 -22.85
N MET A 384 3.22 -37.36 -23.14
CA MET A 384 4.15 -37.47 -24.26
C MET A 384 5.07 -38.68 -24.10
N LEU A 385 5.61 -38.91 -22.89
CA LEU A 385 6.45 -40.07 -22.60
C LEU A 385 5.66 -41.39 -22.70
N SER A 386 4.46 -41.46 -22.12
CA SER A 386 3.58 -42.63 -22.17
C SER A 386 3.26 -43.02 -23.61
N VAL A 387 2.82 -42.05 -24.42
CA VAL A 387 2.52 -42.27 -25.84
C VAL A 387 3.78 -42.68 -26.61
N SER A 388 4.92 -42.03 -26.38
CA SER A 388 6.18 -42.35 -27.09
C SER A 388 6.68 -43.75 -26.78
N VAL A 389 6.71 -44.14 -25.50
CA VAL A 389 7.06 -45.49 -25.05
C VAL A 389 6.08 -46.49 -25.65
N MET A 390 4.80 -46.15 -25.69
CA MET A 390 3.78 -47.03 -26.24
C MET A 390 3.93 -47.24 -27.75
N ILE A 391 4.20 -46.17 -28.51
CA ILE A 391 4.52 -46.28 -29.94
C ILE A 391 5.72 -47.21 -30.11
N LEU A 392 6.79 -47.05 -29.33
CA LEU A 392 7.97 -47.90 -29.42
C LEU A 392 7.65 -49.38 -29.16
N ILE A 393 6.88 -49.69 -28.11
CA ILE A 393 6.44 -51.05 -27.79
C ILE A 393 5.60 -51.63 -28.93
N MET A 394 4.68 -50.85 -29.50
CA MET A 394 3.86 -51.27 -30.64
C MET A 394 4.69 -51.52 -31.90
N LEU A 395 5.70 -50.69 -32.16
CA LEU A 395 6.62 -50.86 -33.29
C LEU A 395 7.44 -52.16 -33.18
N ILE A 396 7.86 -52.53 -31.96
CA ILE A 396 8.65 -53.74 -31.68
C ILE A 396 7.77 -54.99 -31.72
N THR A 397 6.61 -54.95 -31.06
CA THR A 397 5.75 -56.13 -30.86
C THR A 397 4.97 -56.51 -32.12
N PHE A 398 4.46 -55.53 -32.88
CA PHE A 398 3.59 -55.78 -34.02
C PHE A 398 4.28 -55.48 -35.36
N LYS A 399 4.46 -56.51 -36.20
CA LYS A 399 5.03 -56.39 -37.56
C LYS A 399 3.96 -56.15 -38.65
N VAL A 400 2.78 -55.63 -38.31
CA VAL A 400 1.66 -55.43 -39.25
C VAL A 400 1.55 -53.97 -39.75
N ARG A 401 0.82 -53.76 -40.86
CA ARG A 401 0.60 -52.42 -41.45
C ARG A 401 -0.20 -51.47 -40.55
N TRP A 402 -1.15 -51.99 -39.76
CA TRP A 402 -2.06 -51.21 -38.90
C TRP A 402 -1.65 -51.21 -37.42
N ARG A 403 -0.34 -51.20 -37.14
CA ARG A 403 0.21 -51.35 -35.79
C ARG A 403 -0.11 -50.19 -34.82
N ILE A 404 -0.51 -49.01 -35.30
CA ILE A 404 -0.84 -47.86 -34.45
C ILE A 404 -2.35 -47.79 -34.14
N LEU A 405 -3.16 -48.63 -34.79
CA LEU A 405 -4.62 -48.60 -34.63
C LEU A 405 -5.09 -48.76 -33.18
N PRO A 406 -4.48 -49.61 -32.33
CA PRO A 406 -4.81 -49.69 -30.91
C PRO A 406 -4.58 -48.38 -30.18
N LEU A 407 -3.44 -47.73 -30.42
CA LEU A 407 -3.10 -46.45 -29.81
C LEU A 407 -4.11 -45.35 -30.21
N VAL A 408 -4.49 -45.28 -31.49
CA VAL A 408 -5.52 -44.32 -31.95
C VAL A 408 -6.85 -44.55 -31.23
N THR A 409 -7.24 -45.81 -31.06
CA THR A 409 -8.47 -46.17 -30.35
C THR A 409 -8.44 -45.72 -28.89
N VAL A 410 -7.29 -45.88 -28.22
CA VAL A 410 -7.10 -45.42 -26.84
C VAL A 410 -7.08 -43.90 -26.74
N MET A 411 -6.46 -43.21 -27.69
CA MET A 411 -6.48 -41.74 -27.74
C MET A 411 -7.88 -41.18 -27.90
N ILE A 412 -8.72 -41.81 -28.72
CA ILE A 412 -10.15 -41.47 -28.80
C ILE A 412 -10.82 -41.63 -27.44
N ALA A 413 -10.58 -42.74 -26.72
CA ALA A 413 -11.15 -42.96 -25.39
C ALA A 413 -10.65 -41.94 -24.34
N VAL A 414 -9.38 -41.55 -24.38
CA VAL A 414 -8.81 -40.49 -23.52
C VAL A 414 -9.49 -39.15 -23.81
N ILE A 415 -9.57 -38.74 -25.08
CA ILE A 415 -10.24 -37.50 -25.50
C ILE A 415 -11.70 -37.51 -25.05
N MET A 416 -12.40 -38.64 -25.21
CA MET A 416 -13.78 -38.75 -24.74
C MET A 416 -13.90 -38.59 -23.23
N THR A 417 -12.98 -39.18 -22.46
CA THR A 417 -12.96 -39.09 -21.00
C THR A 417 -12.73 -37.65 -20.56
N VAL A 418 -11.66 -37.03 -21.07
CA VAL A 418 -11.22 -35.67 -20.72
C VAL A 418 -12.26 -34.64 -21.19
N GLY A 419 -12.79 -34.77 -22.40
CA GLY A 419 -13.84 -33.90 -22.92
C GLY A 419 -15.15 -33.99 -22.14
N THR A 420 -15.51 -35.19 -21.67
CA THR A 420 -16.70 -35.37 -20.80
C THR A 420 -16.46 -34.72 -19.43
N MET A 421 -15.26 -34.85 -18.86
CA MET A 421 -14.91 -34.18 -17.61
C MET A 421 -15.08 -32.66 -17.71
N GLY A 422 -14.66 -32.06 -18.82
CA GLY A 422 -14.82 -30.62 -19.05
C GLY A 422 -16.28 -30.16 -19.13
N TYR A 423 -17.18 -30.93 -19.77
CA TYR A 423 -18.61 -30.63 -19.79
C TYR A 423 -19.30 -30.83 -18.44
N LEU A 424 -18.82 -31.78 -17.64
CA LEU A 424 -19.31 -32.04 -16.28
C LEU A 424 -18.67 -31.11 -15.24
N SER A 425 -17.78 -30.20 -15.66
CA SER A 425 -17.02 -29.31 -14.77
C SER A 425 -16.27 -30.08 -13.67
N ILE A 426 -15.76 -31.26 -13.99
CA ILE A 426 -14.96 -32.07 -13.06
C ILE A 426 -13.49 -31.62 -13.20
N PRO A 427 -12.92 -30.96 -12.17
CA PRO A 427 -11.55 -30.44 -12.28
C PRO A 427 -10.53 -31.56 -12.30
N ILE A 428 -9.42 -31.33 -13.00
CA ILE A 428 -8.24 -32.20 -12.90
C ILE A 428 -7.49 -31.87 -11.62
N THR A 429 -7.30 -32.89 -10.78
CA THR A 429 -6.50 -32.85 -9.56
C THR A 429 -5.15 -33.55 -9.77
N MET A 430 -4.23 -33.38 -8.81
CA MET A 430 -2.94 -34.07 -8.81
C MET A 430 -3.10 -35.60 -8.87
N VAL A 431 -4.13 -36.14 -8.22
CA VAL A 431 -4.42 -37.59 -8.21
C VAL A 431 -4.96 -38.04 -9.56
N SER A 432 -5.95 -37.35 -10.13
CA SER A 432 -6.53 -37.75 -11.43
C SER A 432 -5.52 -37.62 -12.57
N MET A 433 -4.58 -36.68 -12.49
CA MET A 433 -3.51 -36.52 -13.48
C MET A 433 -2.64 -37.79 -13.61
N ALA A 434 -2.32 -38.45 -12.50
CA ALA A 434 -1.53 -39.68 -12.49
C ALA A 434 -2.28 -40.88 -13.13
N VAL A 435 -3.60 -40.81 -13.23
CA VAL A 435 -4.42 -41.87 -13.83
C VAL A 435 -4.30 -41.87 -15.36
N PHE A 436 -4.03 -40.74 -16.03
CA PHE A 436 -4.03 -40.71 -17.50
C PHE A 436 -2.98 -41.60 -18.15
N PRO A 437 -1.69 -41.60 -17.75
CA PRO A 437 -0.70 -42.53 -18.31
C PRO A 437 -1.07 -44.01 -18.06
N ILE A 438 -1.66 -44.30 -16.88
CA ILE A 438 -2.13 -45.65 -16.53
C ILE A 438 -3.29 -46.06 -17.44
N LEU A 439 -4.22 -45.14 -17.71
CA LEU A 439 -5.36 -45.36 -18.61
C LEU A 439 -4.89 -45.66 -20.03
N ILE A 440 -3.82 -44.99 -20.51
CA ILE A 440 -3.22 -45.29 -21.82
C ILE A 440 -2.65 -46.71 -21.84
N GLY A 441 -1.89 -47.09 -20.82
CA GLY A 441 -1.31 -48.44 -20.69
C GLY A 441 -2.37 -49.55 -20.66
N LEU A 442 -3.34 -49.43 -19.75
CA LEU A 442 -4.41 -50.43 -19.63
C LEU A 442 -5.33 -50.45 -20.86
N GLY A 443 -5.66 -49.27 -21.40
CA GLY A 443 -6.53 -49.15 -22.57
C GLY A 443 -5.93 -49.84 -23.79
N ILE A 444 -4.60 -49.74 -23.97
CA ILE A 444 -3.97 -50.34 -25.13
C ILE A 444 -3.94 -51.86 -25.07
N ASP A 445 -3.82 -52.46 -23.89
CA ASP A 445 -3.80 -53.91 -23.74
C ASP A 445 -5.10 -54.53 -24.28
N TYR A 446 -6.24 -53.92 -23.96
CA TYR A 446 -7.54 -54.33 -24.51
C TYR A 446 -7.63 -54.13 -26.02
N ALA A 447 -7.15 -52.99 -26.53
CA ALA A 447 -7.18 -52.69 -27.95
C ALA A 447 -6.26 -53.64 -28.76
N ILE A 448 -5.11 -54.01 -28.20
CA ILE A 448 -4.20 -55.02 -28.73
C ILE A 448 -4.87 -56.39 -28.76
N GLN A 449 -5.47 -56.85 -27.64
CA GLN A 449 -6.16 -58.14 -27.58
C GLN A 449 -7.29 -58.22 -28.61
N PHE A 450 -8.05 -57.13 -28.78
CA PHE A 450 -9.09 -57.04 -29.80
C PHE A 450 -8.51 -57.14 -31.22
N GLN A 451 -7.46 -56.36 -31.53
CA GLN A 451 -6.83 -56.39 -32.85
C GLN A 451 -6.25 -57.78 -33.16
N ASN A 452 -5.60 -58.42 -32.19
CA ASN A 452 -5.03 -59.75 -32.38
C ASN A 452 -6.11 -60.80 -32.66
N ARG A 453 -7.20 -60.79 -31.87
CA ARG A 453 -8.35 -61.70 -32.11
C ARG A 453 -9.02 -61.46 -33.46
N TYR A 454 -9.15 -60.20 -33.87
CA TYR A 454 -9.71 -59.87 -35.18
C TYR A 454 -8.79 -60.36 -36.32
N HIS A 455 -7.48 -60.22 -36.16
CA HIS A 455 -6.52 -60.70 -37.15
C HIS A 455 -6.58 -62.23 -37.31
N LEU A 456 -6.62 -62.96 -36.20
CA LEU A 456 -6.76 -64.43 -36.19
C LEU A 456 -8.07 -64.89 -36.85
N ALA A 457 -9.19 -64.25 -36.53
CA ALA A 457 -10.49 -64.60 -37.12
C ALA A 457 -10.53 -64.35 -38.64
N MET A 458 -9.83 -63.32 -39.13
CA MET A 458 -9.71 -63.04 -40.57
C MET A 458 -8.76 -64.00 -41.29
N GLU A 459 -7.82 -64.62 -40.59
CA GLU A 459 -6.98 -65.69 -41.16
C GLU A 459 -7.75 -67.00 -41.26
N GLU A 460 -8.55 -67.36 -40.24
CA GLU A 460 -9.44 -68.54 -40.26
C GLU A 460 -10.53 -68.49 -41.34
N ASP A 461 -11.05 -67.31 -41.70
CA ASP A 461 -12.08 -67.14 -42.74
C ASP A 461 -11.48 -67.11 -44.18
N ASN A 462 -10.14 -67.02 -44.29
CA ASN A 462 -9.40 -67.02 -45.56
C ASN A 462 -8.72 -68.37 -45.89
N GLU A 463 -8.77 -69.35 -44.98
CA GLU A 463 -8.44 -70.77 -45.22
C GLU A 463 -9.70 -71.59 -45.50
#